data_AF-A0A661MXJ5-F1
#
_entry.id   AF-A0A661MXJ5-F1
#
_cell.length_a   1.000
_cell.length_b   1.000
_cell.length_c   1.000
_cell.angle_alpha   90.00
_cell.angle_beta   90.00
_cell.angle_gamma   90.00
#
_symmetry.space_group_name_H-M   'P 1'
#
loop_
_entity.id
_entity.type
_entity.pdbx_description
1 polymer ?
#
loop_
_entity_poly.entity_id
_entity_poly.type
_entity_poly.pdbx_seq_one_letter_code
_entity_poly.pdbx_strand_id
1 'polypeptide(L)'
;MKAQTGIALPILALAAITSLGSACGGIQLMEPQIRKTFDSQACVEAALRGNPDGETLADAFDHFNDGCATGDPAACSTLGVIYELGLAAPRNERLAVSL
;
A
#
# COMPACT_ATOMS: atom_id res chain seq x y z
N MET A 1 -2.59 -39.58 51.29
CA MET A 1 -1.52 -38.88 50.54
C MET A 1 -1.79 -39.12 49.05
N LYS A 2 -2.39 -38.14 48.35
CA LYS A 2 -2.64 -38.21 46.90
C LYS A 2 -1.87 -37.08 46.23
N ALA A 3 -1.08 -37.46 45.24
CA ALA A 3 -0.14 -36.61 44.52
C ALA A 3 -0.86 -35.50 43.75
N GLN A 4 -0.30 -34.29 43.84
CA GLN A 4 -0.68 -33.13 43.06
C GLN A 4 -0.24 -33.37 41.60
N THR A 5 -1.20 -33.64 40.72
CA THR A 5 -0.99 -33.61 39.27
C THR A 5 -1.10 -32.17 38.80
N GLY A 6 0.02 -31.62 38.32
CA GLY A 6 0.16 -30.25 37.86
C GLY A 6 -0.80 -29.89 36.73
N ILE A 7 -1.37 -28.70 36.84
CA ILE A 7 -2.20 -28.07 35.83
C ILE A 7 -1.26 -27.61 34.71
N ALA A 8 -1.23 -28.34 33.59
CA ALA A 8 -0.58 -27.90 32.36
C ALA A 8 -1.65 -27.38 31.40
N LEU A 9 -2.09 -26.13 31.59
CA LEU A 9 -2.78 -25.37 30.53
C LEU A 9 -1.73 -24.49 29.84
N PRO A 10 -1.56 -24.62 28.53
CA PRO A 10 -1.45 -23.42 27.71
C PRO A 10 -2.34 -23.57 26.47
N ILE A 11 -3.64 -23.32 26.64
CA ILE A 11 -4.59 -23.20 25.52
C ILE A 11 -4.68 -21.75 25.01
N LEU A 12 -4.02 -20.76 25.63
CA LEU A 12 -4.06 -19.36 25.19
C LEU A 12 -2.66 -18.75 25.07
N ALA A 13 -2.01 -18.86 23.90
CA ALA A 13 -0.97 -17.90 23.49
C ALA A 13 -0.49 -18.04 22.02
N LEU A 14 -1.19 -18.76 21.13
CA LEU A 14 -0.76 -18.90 19.72
C LEU A 14 -1.48 -17.94 18.74
N ALA A 15 -2.07 -16.85 19.24
CA ALA A 15 -2.74 -15.84 18.41
C ALA A 15 -1.96 -14.51 18.34
N ALA A 16 -0.62 -14.54 18.41
CA ALA A 16 0.20 -13.32 18.44
C ALA A 16 1.35 -13.32 17.40
N ILE A 17 1.16 -13.91 16.21
CA ILE A 17 2.15 -13.80 15.11
C ILE A 17 1.52 -13.45 13.76
N THR A 18 0.38 -12.76 13.73
CA THR A 18 -0.06 -12.05 12.52
C THR A 18 0.41 -10.59 12.57
N SER A 19 1.62 -10.34 13.04
CA SER A 19 2.30 -9.06 12.83
C SER A 19 3.08 -9.16 11.53
N LEU A 20 2.44 -8.91 10.39
CA LEU A 20 3.05 -8.42 9.14
C LEU A 20 1.93 -8.21 8.11
N GLY A 21 0.84 -7.57 8.53
CA GLY A 21 0.08 -6.77 7.60
C GLY A 21 0.92 -5.55 7.31
N SER A 22 1.76 -5.59 6.27
CA SER A 22 2.19 -4.36 5.63
C SER A 22 0.93 -3.53 5.41
N ALA A 23 0.94 -2.24 5.73
CA ALA A 23 -0.22 -1.36 5.60
C ALA A 23 -0.83 -1.35 4.17
N CYS A 24 -0.17 -2.01 3.20
CA CYS A 24 -0.58 -2.21 1.83
C CYS A 24 -1.12 -3.63 1.51
N GLY A 25 -1.45 -4.49 2.49
CA GLY A 25 -2.01 -5.82 2.21
C GLY A 25 -2.32 -6.65 3.45
N GLY A 26 -3.60 -6.68 3.83
CA GLY A 26 -4.16 -7.65 4.77
C GLY A 26 -5.62 -7.93 4.42
N ILE A 27 -6.02 -9.21 4.45
CA ILE A 27 -7.43 -9.58 4.31
C ILE A 27 -8.16 -9.14 5.59
N GLN A 28 -8.82 -7.98 5.56
CA GLN A 28 -9.74 -7.57 6.61
C GLN A 28 -11.05 -8.35 6.43
N LEU A 29 -11.18 -9.48 7.13
CA LEU A 29 -12.46 -10.17 7.23
C LEU A 29 -13.37 -9.36 8.18
N MET A 30 -14.56 -9.02 7.68
CA MET A 30 -15.75 -8.52 8.41
C MET A 30 -16.01 -7.00 8.33
N GLU A 31 -16.84 -6.58 7.36
CA GLU A 31 -18.00 -5.68 7.54
C GLU A 31 -18.71 -5.44 6.17
N PRO A 32 -20.04 -5.20 6.13
CA PRO A 32 -20.77 -4.97 4.89
C PRO A 32 -20.66 -3.49 4.51
N GLN A 33 -19.49 -3.06 4.01
CA GLN A 33 -19.33 -1.72 3.45
C GLN A 33 -18.97 -1.82 1.98
N ILE A 34 -19.95 -1.53 1.13
CA ILE A 34 -19.77 -1.23 -0.30
C ILE A 34 -18.97 0.11 -0.40
N ARG A 35 -17.68 0.10 -0.03
CA ARG A 35 -16.60 1.01 -0.45
C ARG A 35 -15.34 0.80 0.41
N LYS A 36 -14.20 0.73 -0.26
CA LYS A 36 -12.82 0.81 0.26
C LYS A 36 -12.26 -0.42 0.95
N THR A 37 -12.23 -1.54 0.25
CA THR A 37 -11.25 -2.58 0.53
C THR A 37 -10.48 -2.88 -0.75
N PHE A 38 -9.18 -2.59 -0.74
CA PHE A 38 -8.19 -2.86 -1.80
C PHE A 38 -8.20 -1.92 -3.01
N ASP A 39 -7.80 -0.65 -2.83
CA ASP A 39 -7.28 0.12 -3.96
C ASP A 39 -5.75 0.13 -3.86
N SER A 40 -5.09 -0.72 -4.67
CA SER A 40 -3.63 -0.73 -4.79
C SER A 40 -3.10 0.65 -5.15
N GLN A 41 -3.89 1.48 -5.84
CA GLN A 41 -3.50 2.83 -6.23
C GLN A 41 -3.28 3.73 -5.01
N ALA A 42 -4.21 3.75 -4.06
CA ALA A 42 -4.07 4.58 -2.86
C ALA A 42 -2.83 4.22 -2.04
N CYS A 43 -2.46 2.93 -2.03
CA CYS A 43 -1.24 2.47 -1.37
C CYS A 43 0.02 2.96 -2.09
N VAL A 44 0.03 2.88 -3.42
CA VAL A 44 1.14 3.39 -4.25
C VAL A 44 1.32 4.89 -4.03
N GLU A 45 0.23 5.66 -4.10
CA GLU A 45 0.31 7.10 -3.90
C GLU A 45 0.71 7.49 -2.47
N ALA A 46 0.33 6.70 -1.46
CA ALA A 46 0.80 6.90 -0.09
C ALA A 46 2.31 6.63 0.03
N ALA A 47 2.83 5.62 -0.67
CA ALA A 47 4.27 5.33 -0.71
C ALA A 47 5.05 6.49 -1.33
N LEU A 48 4.55 7.08 -2.42
CA LEU A 48 5.15 8.26 -3.06
C LEU A 48 5.22 9.47 -2.11
N ARG A 49 4.20 9.66 -1.26
CA ARG A 49 4.16 10.73 -0.25
C ARG A 49 5.03 10.44 0.98
N GLY A 50 5.52 9.21 1.14
CA GLY A 50 6.25 8.73 2.31
C GLY A 50 7.77 8.90 2.27
N ASN A 51 8.32 9.56 1.24
CA ASN A 51 9.77 9.66 0.93
C ASN A 51 10.37 8.37 0.33
N PRO A 52 10.04 8.04 -0.93
CA PRO A 52 10.64 6.89 -1.63
C PRO A 52 12.12 7.12 -1.94
N ASP A 53 12.90 6.04 -2.04
CA ASP A 53 14.27 6.13 -2.58
C ASP A 53 14.24 6.50 -4.07
N GLY A 54 15.33 7.13 -4.53
CA GLY A 54 15.38 7.69 -5.88
C GLY A 54 15.36 6.65 -7.00
N GLU A 55 15.89 5.45 -6.76
CA GLU A 55 15.93 4.37 -7.76
C GLU A 55 14.53 3.81 -7.99
N THR A 56 13.86 3.40 -6.91
CA THR A 56 12.46 2.91 -6.96
C THR A 56 11.54 3.96 -7.57
N LEU A 57 11.78 5.24 -7.28
CA LEU A 57 10.99 6.33 -7.82
C LEU A 57 11.21 6.54 -9.33
N ALA A 58 12.43 6.34 -9.83
CA ALA A 58 12.71 6.41 -11.27
C ALA A 58 12.03 5.26 -12.02
N ASP A 59 12.12 4.04 -11.51
CA ASP A 59 11.44 2.88 -12.09
C ASP A 59 9.91 3.05 -12.08
N ALA A 60 9.37 3.60 -10.99
CA ALA A 60 7.95 3.93 -10.89
C ALA A 60 7.54 4.98 -11.94
N PHE A 61 8.35 6.02 -12.14
CA PHE A 61 8.09 7.04 -13.15
C PHE A 61 7.95 6.41 -14.55
N ASP A 62 8.93 5.60 -14.96
CA ASP A 62 8.91 4.97 -16.28
C ASP A 62 7.71 4.04 -16.44
N HIS A 63 7.42 3.21 -15.43
CA HIS A 63 6.29 2.28 -15.47
C HIS A 63 4.94 3.00 -15.59
N PHE A 64 4.71 4.04 -14.78
CA PHE A 64 3.45 4.78 -14.82
C PHE A 64 3.32 5.70 -16.03
N ASN A 65 4.45 6.20 -16.56
CA ASN A 65 4.47 6.90 -17.84
C ASN A 65 4.01 5.98 -18.97
N ASP A 66 4.58 4.78 -19.07
CA ASP A 66 4.21 3.81 -20.12
C ASP A 66 2.75 3.35 -19.95
N GLY A 67 2.34 3.03 -18.73
CA GLY A 67 0.95 2.66 -18.43
C GLY A 67 -0.03 3.76 -18.84
N CYS A 68 0.27 5.00 -18.49
CA CYS A 68 -0.59 6.13 -18.87
C CYS A 68 -0.61 6.36 -20.38
N ALA A 69 0.52 6.21 -21.07
CA ALA A 69 0.59 6.30 -22.53
C ALA A 69 -0.28 5.25 -23.25
N THR A 70 -0.53 4.10 -22.59
CA THR A 70 -1.44 3.05 -23.09
C THR A 70 -2.91 3.25 -22.67
N GLY A 71 -3.21 4.28 -21.89
CA GLY A 71 -4.56 4.61 -21.43
C GLY A 71 -4.98 3.94 -20.12
N ASP A 72 -4.04 3.46 -19.31
CA ASP A 72 -4.34 2.96 -17.96
C ASP A 72 -4.65 4.14 -17.01
N PRO A 73 -5.90 4.29 -16.52
CA PRO A 73 -6.28 5.40 -15.66
C PRO A 73 -5.60 5.36 -14.28
N ALA A 74 -5.28 4.18 -13.75
CA ALA A 74 -4.58 4.07 -12.46
C ALA A 74 -3.13 4.53 -12.59
N ALA A 75 -2.50 4.20 -13.72
CA ALA A 75 -1.16 4.70 -14.05
C ALA A 75 -1.15 6.22 -14.24
N CYS A 76 -2.13 6.78 -14.97
CA CYS A 76 -2.24 8.23 -15.14
C CYS A 76 -2.45 8.97 -13.82
N SER A 77 -3.32 8.47 -12.94
CA SER A 77 -3.52 9.07 -11.61
C SER A 77 -2.23 9.08 -10.79
N THR A 78 -1.49 7.96 -10.82
CA THR A 78 -0.23 7.86 -10.09
C THR A 78 0.85 8.78 -10.67
N LEU A 79 0.95 8.86 -11.99
CA LEU A 79 1.85 9.80 -12.69
C LEU A 79 1.49 11.26 -12.37
N GLY A 80 0.19 11.56 -12.23
CA GLY A 80 -0.30 12.85 -11.74
C GLY A 80 0.25 13.20 -10.36
N VAL A 81 0.20 12.27 -9.41
CA VAL A 81 0.79 12.47 -8.06
C VAL A 81 2.30 12.69 -8.12
N ILE A 82 3.01 11.96 -8.98
CA ILE A 82 4.45 12.14 -9.19
C ILE A 82 4.76 13.59 -9.64
N TYR A 83 4.00 14.13 -10.60
CA TYR A 83 4.13 15.53 -11.04
C TYR A 83 3.61 16.56 -10.03
N GLU A 84 2.58 16.24 -9.24
CA GLU A 84 2.07 17.10 -8.17
C GLU A 84 3.14 17.34 -7.10
N LEU A 85 3.87 16.28 -6.75
CA LEU A 85 4.89 16.27 -5.70
C LEU A 85 6.27 16.68 -6.22
N GLY A 86 6.51 16.64 -7.54
CA GLY A 86 7.82 16.90 -8.12
C GLY A 86 8.83 15.78 -7.84
N LEU A 87 8.36 14.54 -7.88
CA LEU A 87 9.13 13.33 -7.66
C LEU A 87 9.66 12.80 -8.99
N ALA A 88 10.96 12.49 -9.11
CA ALA A 88 11.66 12.06 -10.35
C ALA A 88 11.56 12.99 -11.57
N ALA A 89 10.57 13.89 -11.62
CA ALA A 89 10.36 14.92 -12.61
C ALA A 89 10.01 16.25 -11.93
N PRO A 90 10.28 17.40 -12.57
CA PRO A 90 9.92 18.70 -12.02
C PRO A 90 8.42 18.82 -11.73
N ARG A 91 8.08 19.45 -10.61
CA ARG A 91 6.69 19.70 -10.22
C ARG A 91 5.91 20.41 -11.32
N ASN A 92 4.77 19.86 -11.73
CA ASN A 92 3.92 20.41 -12.78
C ASN A 92 2.44 20.13 -12.50
N GLU A 93 1.81 21.01 -11.72
CA GLU A 93 0.40 20.89 -11.36
C GLU A 93 -0.54 20.85 -12.57
N ARG A 94 -0.22 21.60 -13.64
CA ARG A 94 -1.07 21.65 -14.84
C ARG A 94 -1.08 20.30 -15.55
N LEU A 95 0.08 19.67 -15.67
CA LEU A 95 0.17 18.33 -16.24
C LEU A 95 -0.53 17.32 -15.33
N ALA A 96 -0.28 17.40 -14.02
CA ALA A 96 -0.87 16.48 -13.05
C ALA A 96 -2.41 16.40 -13.13
N VAL A 97 -3.10 17.53 -13.29
CA VAL A 97 -4.58 17.54 -13.40
C VAL A 97 -5.11 17.14 -14.77
N SER A 98 -4.24 17.02 -15.78
CA SER A 98 -4.63 16.69 -17.16
C SER A 98 -4.46 15.21 -17.53
N LEU A 99 -3.79 14.45 -16.66
CA LEU A 99 -3.61 13.01 -16.74
C LEU A 99 -4.82 12.29 -16.13
#